data_AF-A0A834Y934-F1
#
_entry.id   AF-A0A834Y934-F1
#
_cell.length_a   1.000
_cell.length_b   1.000
_cell.length_c   1.000
_cell.angle_alpha   90.00
_cell.angle_beta   90.00
_cell.angle_gamma   90.00
#
_symmetry.space_group_name_H-M   'P 1'
#
loop_
_entity.id
_entity.type
_entity.pdbx_description
1 polymer ?
#
loop_
_entity_poly.entity_id
_entity_poly.type
_entity_poly.pdbx_seq_one_letter_code
_entity_poly.pdbx_strand_id
1 'polypeptide(L)'
;MPLGTAIHNIEITLGKGGQLARAAGAVAKLIAKEGKSATLKLPSGEVRLISKNCSATVGQVGNVGVNQKSLGRAGSKCWLAANASHNMGFNEADSVISKAEVNEGTSVKKYALQALEPTWITSRQIEAGRRAMTRYARRGGKIWVRIFPDKPVTVRPTETRMGSGKGSPEYWVSVVKPGRILYEMGGVSEIVAREAIEIAASKMPIRTQFIIAG
;
A
#
# COMPACT_ATOMS: atom_id res chain seq x y z
N MET A 1 -9.98 25.43 9.42
CA MET A 1 -9.54 24.31 10.28
C MET A 1 -9.08 24.88 11.61
N PRO A 2 -9.53 24.32 12.74
CA PRO A 2 -9.06 24.74 14.05
C PRO A 2 -7.58 24.37 14.25
N LEU A 3 -6.86 25.17 15.02
CA LEU A 3 -5.49 24.83 15.43
C LEU A 3 -5.52 23.55 16.29
N GLY A 4 -4.49 22.72 16.20
CA GLY A 4 -4.40 21.42 16.89
C GLY A 4 -5.06 20.25 16.16
N THR A 5 -5.71 20.47 15.02
CA THR A 5 -6.36 19.42 14.24
C THR A 5 -5.37 18.32 13.82
N ALA A 6 -5.78 17.06 13.97
CA ALA A 6 -5.06 15.90 13.47
C ALA A 6 -5.19 15.78 11.94
N ILE A 7 -4.04 15.77 11.27
CA ILE A 7 -3.92 15.73 9.82
C ILE A 7 -3.09 14.51 9.43
N HIS A 8 -3.56 13.81 8.39
CA HIS A 8 -2.92 12.64 7.81
C HIS A 8 -2.77 12.80 6.30
N ASN A 9 -1.86 12.03 5.71
CA ASN A 9 -1.68 11.92 4.27
C ASN A 9 -1.54 13.30 3.57
N ILE A 10 -0.56 14.09 4.03
CA ILE A 10 -0.35 15.46 3.56
C ILE A 10 0.36 15.44 2.21
N GLU A 11 -0.23 16.08 1.23
CA GLU A 11 0.26 16.29 -0.13
C GLU A 11 0.75 17.73 -0.28
N ILE A 12 2.07 17.93 -0.40
CA ILE A 12 2.68 19.27 -0.52
C ILE A 12 2.44 19.86 -1.91
N THR A 13 2.42 19.01 -2.94
CA THR A 13 2.13 19.39 -4.33
C THR A 13 0.88 18.64 -4.79
N LEU A 14 -0.18 19.36 -5.10
CA LEU A 14 -1.43 18.80 -5.62
C LEU A 14 -1.19 17.89 -6.84
N GLY A 15 -1.77 16.69 -6.83
CA GLY A 15 -1.67 15.69 -7.87
C GLY A 15 -0.47 14.73 -7.78
N LYS A 16 0.42 14.89 -6.78
CA LYS A 16 1.57 13.98 -6.55
C LYS A 16 1.29 12.92 -5.49
N GLY A 17 0.12 12.94 -4.86
CA GLY A 17 -0.25 12.07 -3.76
C GLY A 17 0.34 12.50 -2.42
N GLY A 18 -0.07 11.83 -1.34
CA GLY A 18 0.42 12.13 0.01
C GLY A 18 1.93 11.87 0.13
N GLN A 19 2.66 12.86 0.62
CA GLN A 19 4.12 12.86 0.76
C GLN A 19 4.55 12.78 2.23
N LEU A 20 3.80 13.40 3.14
CA LEU A 20 4.06 13.44 4.57
C LEU A 20 2.95 12.74 5.36
N ALA A 21 3.28 12.22 6.55
CA ALA A 21 2.35 11.53 7.44
C ALA A 21 1.48 10.45 6.73
N ARG A 22 2.14 9.61 5.92
CA ARG A 22 1.51 8.60 5.05
C ARG A 22 1.14 7.30 5.77
N ALA A 23 1.89 6.96 6.82
CA ALA A 23 1.77 5.69 7.52
C ALA A 23 0.58 5.68 8.49
N ALA A 24 0.00 4.50 8.73
CA ALA A 24 -1.02 4.32 9.77
C ALA A 24 -0.41 4.68 11.15
N GLY A 25 -1.08 5.59 11.88
CA GLY A 25 -0.58 6.12 13.15
C GLY A 25 0.34 7.35 13.05
N ALA A 26 0.78 7.73 11.85
CA ALA A 26 1.48 9.00 11.65
C ALA A 26 0.49 10.16 11.64
N VAL A 27 0.57 11.02 12.66
CA VAL A 27 -0.34 12.17 12.83
C VAL A 27 0.48 13.45 12.79
N ALA A 28 0.12 14.36 11.90
CA ALA A 28 0.61 15.72 11.92
C ALA A 28 -0.42 16.63 12.61
N LYS A 29 0.05 17.69 13.28
CA LYS A 29 -0.82 18.67 13.95
C LYS A 29 -0.67 20.04 13.31
N LEU A 30 -1.79 20.69 13.02
CA LEU A 30 -1.79 22.10 12.58
C LEU A 30 -1.44 23.00 13.77
N ILE A 31 -0.29 23.69 13.75
CA ILE A 31 0.12 24.60 14.82
C ILE A 31 -0.42 26.00 14.57
N ALA A 32 -0.20 26.52 13.37
CA ALA A 32 -0.54 27.89 13.00
C ALA A 32 -0.97 27.98 11.55
N LYS A 33 -1.75 29.02 11.25
CA LYS A 33 -2.19 29.36 9.89
C LYS A 33 -1.76 30.80 9.62
N GLU A 34 -0.77 30.96 8.76
CA GLU A 34 -0.23 32.26 8.38
C GLU A 34 -0.62 32.55 6.94
N GLY A 35 -1.63 33.41 6.69
CA GLY A 35 -1.90 33.98 5.37
C GLY A 35 -1.92 33.00 4.19
N LYS A 36 -0.76 32.77 3.54
CA LYS A 36 -0.56 31.90 2.37
C LYS A 36 -0.02 30.50 2.69
N SER A 37 0.31 30.22 3.96
CA SER A 37 0.97 29.01 4.43
C SER A 37 0.36 28.48 5.73
N ALA A 38 0.61 27.22 6.04
CA ALA A 38 0.22 26.53 7.26
C ALA A 38 1.45 25.88 7.89
N THR A 39 1.59 26.03 9.21
CA THR A 39 2.69 25.46 9.97
C THR A 39 2.21 24.16 10.61
N LEU A 40 2.80 23.05 10.19
CA LEU A 40 2.47 21.70 10.67
C LEU A 40 3.58 21.13 11.52
N LYS A 41 3.23 20.49 12.64
CA LYS A 41 4.11 19.61 13.39
C LYS A 41 4.02 18.20 12.81
N LEU A 42 5.13 17.66 12.35
CA LEU A 42 5.22 16.29 11.86
C LEU A 42 5.33 15.30 13.03
N PRO A 43 5.03 14.01 12.80
CA PRO A 43 5.23 12.96 13.81
C PRO A 43 6.70 12.81 14.25
N SER A 44 7.66 13.25 13.43
CA SER A 44 9.08 13.33 13.80
C SER A 44 9.41 14.42 14.83
N GLY A 45 8.45 15.28 15.17
CA GLY A 45 8.66 16.47 16.01
C GLY A 45 9.09 17.71 15.21
N GLU A 46 9.54 17.53 13.97
CA GLU A 46 9.91 18.61 13.04
C GLU A 46 8.70 19.49 12.71
N VAL A 47 8.91 20.81 12.70
CA VAL A 47 7.90 21.79 12.31
C VAL A 47 8.17 22.24 10.89
N ARG A 48 7.19 22.09 9.99
CA ARG A 48 7.30 22.46 8.58
C ARG A 48 6.24 23.46 8.15
N LEU A 49 6.65 24.40 7.33
CA LEU A 49 5.78 25.35 6.65
C LEU A 49 5.31 24.77 5.32
N ILE A 50 3.99 24.75 5.08
CA ILE A 50 3.36 24.17 3.90
C ILE A 50 2.51 25.24 3.21
N SER A 51 2.62 25.36 1.89
CA SER A 51 1.81 26.27 1.09
C SER A 51 0.32 25.91 1.14
N LYS A 52 -0.58 26.88 0.98
CA LYS A 52 -2.02 26.65 0.80
C LYS A 52 -2.38 25.71 -0.37
N ASN A 53 -1.51 25.58 -1.37
CA ASN A 53 -1.70 24.68 -2.50
C ASN A 53 -1.35 23.22 -2.12
N CYS A 54 -1.87 22.74 -1.00
CA CYS A 54 -1.66 21.40 -0.47
C CYS A 54 -3.01 20.72 -0.21
N SER A 55 -3.03 19.38 -0.25
CA SER A 55 -4.19 18.58 0.13
C SER A 55 -3.85 17.70 1.33
N ALA A 56 -4.80 17.45 2.21
CA ALA A 56 -4.59 16.53 3.33
C ALA A 56 -5.91 15.96 3.86
N THR A 57 -5.84 14.79 4.47
CA THR A 57 -6.98 14.16 5.12
C THR A 57 -7.07 14.61 6.58
N VAL A 58 -8.24 15.10 6.97
CA VAL A 58 -8.49 15.65 8.30
C VAL A 58 -9.30 14.66 9.14
N GLY A 59 -8.91 14.43 10.39
CA GLY A 59 -9.64 13.56 11.31
C GLY A 59 -9.01 12.17 11.47
N GLN A 60 -9.68 11.28 12.20
CA GLN A 60 -9.12 10.00 12.64
C GLN A 60 -9.20 8.93 11.54
N VAL A 61 -8.05 8.55 10.96
CA VAL A 61 -7.99 7.59 9.83
C VAL A 61 -7.87 6.12 10.30
N GLY A 62 -8.35 5.79 11.51
CA GLY A 62 -8.27 4.43 12.04
C GLY A 62 -9.23 4.13 13.19
N ASN A 63 -9.60 2.86 13.34
CA ASN A 63 -10.39 2.36 14.46
C ASN A 63 -9.47 2.19 15.69
N VAL A 64 -9.52 3.11 16.64
CA VAL A 64 -8.65 3.11 17.85
C VAL A 64 -8.82 1.84 18.69
N GLY A 65 -9.96 1.14 18.57
CA GLY A 65 -10.25 -0.11 19.29
C GLY A 65 -9.63 -1.39 18.73
N VAL A 66 -8.82 -1.34 17.66
CA VAL A 66 -8.20 -2.57 17.10
C VAL A 66 -7.21 -3.22 18.09
N ASN A 67 -6.56 -2.42 18.94
CA ASN A 67 -5.63 -2.92 19.96
C ASN A 67 -6.32 -3.55 21.17
N GLN A 68 -7.65 -3.41 21.33
CA GLN A 68 -8.40 -3.99 22.44
C GLN A 68 -8.96 -5.40 22.16
N LYS A 69 -8.70 -5.98 20.98
CA LYS A 69 -9.08 -7.37 20.70
C LYS A 69 -8.03 -8.33 21.23
N SER A 70 -8.37 -9.12 22.26
CA SER A 70 -7.60 -10.28 22.67
C SER A 70 -7.82 -11.42 21.66
N LEU A 71 -6.75 -11.90 21.03
CA LEU A 71 -6.78 -13.10 20.20
C LEU A 71 -6.50 -14.32 21.10
N GLY A 72 -7.40 -15.32 21.08
CA GLY A 72 -7.22 -16.58 21.80
C GLY A 72 -6.03 -17.42 21.29
N ARG A 73 -5.61 -18.42 22.08
CA ARG A 73 -4.45 -19.29 21.77
C ARG A 73 -4.65 -20.06 20.45
N ALA A 74 -3.61 -20.02 19.61
CA ALA A 74 -3.50 -20.85 18.41
C ALA A 74 -3.25 -22.32 18.79
N GLY A 75 -4.07 -23.23 18.24
CA GLY A 75 -3.96 -24.67 18.47
C GLY A 75 -2.79 -25.35 17.75
N SER A 76 -2.50 -26.56 18.20
CA SER A 76 -1.36 -27.42 17.84
C SER A 76 -1.37 -27.93 16.39
N LYS A 77 -0.89 -27.11 15.46
CA LYS A 77 -0.41 -27.55 14.12
C LYS A 77 0.96 -26.97 13.74
N CYS A 78 1.77 -26.55 14.72
CA CYS A 78 3.01 -25.80 14.48
C CYS A 78 4.34 -26.59 14.68
N TRP A 79 4.34 -27.93 14.58
CA TRP A 79 5.56 -28.73 14.83
C TRP A 79 6.00 -29.67 13.70
N LEU A 80 5.76 -29.29 12.44
CA LEU A 80 6.45 -29.90 11.29
C LEU A 80 6.83 -28.83 10.27
N ALA A 81 7.91 -28.09 10.55
CA ALA A 81 8.77 -27.43 9.56
C ALA A 81 9.99 -26.77 10.24
N ALA A 82 10.77 -27.55 10.99
CA ALA A 82 12.16 -27.18 11.25
C ALA A 82 12.99 -27.82 10.13
N ASN A 83 13.61 -26.98 9.29
CA ASN A 83 14.48 -27.30 8.15
C ASN A 83 13.79 -27.53 6.79
N ALA A 84 13.18 -26.48 6.25
CA ALA A 84 13.03 -26.23 4.82
C ALA A 84 12.51 -24.79 4.62
N SER A 85 12.99 -24.05 3.62
CA SER A 85 12.28 -22.91 2.99
C SER A 85 11.51 -21.94 3.92
N HIS A 86 12.08 -20.78 4.26
CA HIS A 86 11.29 -19.72 4.92
C HIS A 86 10.41 -18.96 3.91
N ASN A 87 9.37 -19.66 3.49
CA ASN A 87 8.12 -19.17 2.93
C ASN A 87 7.56 -18.02 3.79
N MET A 88 7.66 -16.78 3.29
CA MET A 88 6.54 -15.85 3.48
C MET A 88 5.48 -16.31 2.49
N GLY A 89 4.56 -17.14 2.96
CA GLY A 89 3.51 -17.74 2.15
C GLY A 89 2.71 -16.67 1.40
N PHE A 90 3.00 -16.50 0.12
CA PHE A 90 1.94 -16.42 -0.87
C PHE A 90 1.27 -17.79 -0.82
N ASN A 91 0.30 -17.95 0.07
CA ASN A 91 -0.57 -19.11 -0.01
C ASN A 91 -1.35 -18.95 -1.31
N GLU A 92 -1.16 -19.91 -2.21
CA GLU A 92 -2.04 -20.15 -3.35
C GLU A 92 -3.52 -20.27 -2.90
N ALA A 93 -3.73 -20.58 -1.61
CA ALA A 93 -5.02 -20.62 -0.91
C ALA A 93 -5.62 -19.24 -0.49
N ASP A 94 -4.89 -18.12 -0.53
CA ASP A 94 -5.46 -16.78 -0.27
C ASP A 94 -6.11 -16.15 -1.52
N SER A 95 -6.14 -16.89 -2.63
CA SER A 95 -6.80 -16.52 -3.89
C SER A 95 -8.31 -16.77 -3.89
N VAL A 96 -8.87 -17.40 -2.85
CA VAL A 96 -10.28 -17.84 -2.84
C VAL A 96 -10.98 -17.51 -1.52
N ILE A 97 -11.60 -16.32 -1.40
CA ILE A 97 -12.72 -16.13 -0.46
C ILE A 97 -13.75 -15.12 -1.04
N SER A 98 -14.61 -15.60 -1.94
CA SER A 98 -16.03 -15.86 -1.63
C SER A 98 -16.78 -16.38 -2.88
N LYS A 99 -17.81 -17.22 -2.67
CA LYS A 99 -18.73 -17.68 -3.72
C LYS A 99 -19.44 -16.47 -4.33
N ALA A 100 -19.13 -16.16 -5.59
CA ALA A 100 -19.98 -15.30 -6.40
C ALA A 100 -21.05 -16.17 -7.05
N GLU A 101 -22.33 -15.86 -6.80
CA GLU A 101 -23.44 -16.37 -7.61
C GLU A 101 -23.20 -15.95 -9.07
N VAL A 102 -23.18 -16.95 -9.95
CA VAL A 102 -23.00 -16.77 -11.38
C VAL A 102 -24.31 -16.21 -11.92
N ASN A 103 -24.37 -14.90 -12.19
CA ASN A 103 -25.37 -14.37 -13.09
C ASN A 103 -24.87 -14.61 -14.53
N GLU A 104 -25.59 -15.45 -15.26
CA GLU A 104 -25.32 -15.81 -16.65
C GLU A 104 -25.35 -14.57 -17.56
N GLY A 105 -24.38 -14.47 -18.48
CA GLY A 105 -24.57 -13.70 -19.72
C GLY A 105 -23.66 -12.48 -20.01
N THR A 106 -22.48 -12.31 -19.41
CA THR A 106 -21.57 -11.23 -19.87
C THR A 106 -20.11 -11.70 -19.93
N SER A 107 -19.48 -11.52 -21.09
CA SER A 107 -18.03 -11.68 -21.30
C SER A 107 -17.26 -11.09 -20.12
N VAL A 108 -16.48 -11.92 -19.40
CA VAL A 108 -15.83 -11.53 -18.14
C VAL A 108 -14.72 -10.52 -18.44
N LYS A 109 -15.05 -9.23 -18.47
CA LYS A 109 -14.07 -8.14 -18.60
C LYS A 109 -13.10 -8.21 -17.41
N LYS A 110 -11.80 -8.17 -17.71
CA LYS A 110 -10.75 -8.10 -16.69
C LYS A 110 -10.25 -6.66 -16.63
N TYR A 111 -9.88 -6.21 -15.46
CA TYR A 111 -9.34 -4.86 -15.24
C TYR A 111 -7.92 -5.01 -14.72
N ALA A 112 -7.03 -4.08 -15.07
CA ALA A 112 -5.64 -4.16 -14.66
C ALA A 112 -5.02 -2.80 -14.38
N LEU A 113 -3.97 -2.83 -13.54
CA LEU A 113 -3.12 -1.69 -13.25
C LEU A 113 -1.77 -1.87 -13.94
N GLN A 114 -1.43 -0.97 -14.86
CA GLN A 114 -0.18 -1.00 -15.61
C GLN A 114 0.80 0.06 -15.09
N ALA A 115 2.08 -0.28 -15.03
CA ALA A 115 3.17 0.65 -14.72
C ALA A 115 3.55 1.49 -15.94
N LEU A 116 3.70 2.82 -15.77
CA LEU A 116 4.19 3.70 -16.84
C LEU A 116 5.69 3.99 -16.75
N GLU A 117 6.26 3.86 -15.56
CA GLU A 117 7.65 4.22 -15.28
C GLU A 117 8.44 3.00 -14.77
N PRO A 118 9.75 2.93 -15.05
CA PRO A 118 10.62 1.91 -14.47
C PRO A 118 10.89 2.21 -12.99
N THR A 119 10.75 1.21 -12.11
CA THR A 119 11.11 1.36 -10.70
C THR A 119 11.36 0.02 -10.02
N TRP A 120 11.93 0.08 -8.81
CA TRP A 120 11.96 -1.06 -7.90
C TRP A 120 10.80 -0.93 -6.92
N ILE A 121 9.90 -1.92 -6.92
CA ILE A 121 8.76 -1.97 -5.99
C ILE A 121 9.09 -2.95 -4.88
N THR A 122 9.00 -2.50 -3.64
CA THR A 122 9.23 -3.34 -2.45
C THR A 122 8.06 -4.29 -2.21
N SER A 123 8.32 -5.44 -1.59
CA SER A 123 7.26 -6.38 -1.17
C SER A 123 6.15 -5.72 -0.35
N ARG A 124 6.51 -4.76 0.52
CA ARG A 124 5.57 -3.98 1.35
C ARG A 124 4.63 -3.11 0.53
N GLN A 125 5.12 -2.50 -0.56
CA GLN A 125 4.29 -1.69 -1.46
C GLN A 125 3.32 -2.58 -2.27
N ILE A 126 3.81 -3.72 -2.75
CA ILE A 126 2.98 -4.72 -3.46
C ILE A 126 1.82 -5.17 -2.56
N GLU A 127 2.11 -5.44 -1.29
CA GLU A 127 1.08 -5.86 -0.34
C GLU A 127 0.15 -4.70 0.07
N ALA A 128 0.66 -3.48 0.16
CA ALA A 128 -0.16 -2.30 0.45
C ALA A 128 -1.22 -2.05 -0.65
N GLY A 129 -0.84 -2.20 -1.93
CA GLY A 129 -1.77 -2.11 -3.06
C GLY A 129 -2.82 -3.22 -3.02
N ARG A 130 -2.40 -4.47 -2.79
CA ARG A 130 -3.32 -5.61 -2.68
C ARG A 130 -4.34 -5.43 -1.54
N ARG A 131 -3.88 -5.10 -0.32
CA ARG A 131 -4.75 -4.84 0.83
C ARG A 131 -5.71 -3.68 0.60
N ALA A 132 -5.30 -2.66 -0.14
CA ALA A 132 -6.19 -1.55 -0.49
C ALA A 132 -7.35 -2.04 -1.38
N MET A 133 -7.06 -2.80 -2.43
CA MET A 133 -8.08 -3.37 -3.31
C MET A 133 -9.00 -4.35 -2.58
N THR A 134 -8.46 -5.25 -1.77
CA THR A 134 -9.27 -6.22 -1.01
C THR A 134 -10.24 -5.53 -0.05
N ARG A 135 -9.81 -4.45 0.63
CA ARG A 135 -10.69 -3.70 1.53
C ARG A 135 -11.86 -3.04 0.81
N TYR A 136 -11.63 -2.57 -0.41
CA TYR A 136 -12.68 -1.94 -1.21
C TYR A 136 -13.63 -2.99 -1.84
N ALA A 137 -13.07 -4.08 -2.38
CA ALA A 137 -13.83 -5.15 -3.04
C ALA A 137 -14.67 -6.02 -2.06
N ARG A 138 -14.41 -5.93 -0.74
CA ARG A 138 -15.02 -6.67 0.37
C ARG A 138 -14.96 -8.20 0.24
N ARG A 139 -15.71 -8.78 -0.71
CA ARG A 139 -15.81 -10.22 -0.98
C ARG A 139 -16.05 -10.58 -2.46
N GLY A 140 -16.44 -9.63 -3.32
CA GLY A 140 -16.92 -9.95 -4.68
C GLY A 140 -15.86 -10.03 -5.78
N GLY A 141 -14.63 -9.54 -5.54
CA GLY A 141 -13.61 -9.42 -6.57
C GLY A 141 -12.45 -10.40 -6.43
N LYS A 142 -12.10 -11.06 -7.53
CA LYS A 142 -10.84 -11.82 -7.64
C LYS A 142 -9.72 -10.83 -7.99
N ILE A 143 -8.64 -10.87 -7.22
CA ILE A 143 -7.48 -9.98 -7.38
C ILE A 143 -6.25 -10.85 -7.60
N TRP A 144 -5.50 -10.57 -8.66
CA TRP A 144 -4.22 -11.22 -8.95
C TRP A 144 -3.09 -10.21 -8.86
N VAL A 145 -2.00 -10.61 -8.21
CA VAL A 145 -0.75 -9.85 -8.19
C VAL A 145 0.16 -10.46 -9.27
N ARG A 146 0.61 -9.63 -10.21
CA ARG A 146 1.38 -10.09 -11.39
C ARG A 146 2.89 -9.88 -11.26
N ILE A 147 3.31 -9.21 -10.19
CA ILE A 147 4.71 -8.98 -9.86
C ILE A 147 5.09 -9.69 -8.56
N PHE A 148 6.28 -10.29 -8.54
CA PHE A 148 6.81 -10.99 -7.38
C PHE A 148 8.15 -10.36 -6.96
N PRO A 149 8.41 -10.16 -5.66
CA PRO A 149 9.67 -9.58 -5.18
C PRO A 149 10.75 -10.66 -5.09
N ASP A 150 11.50 -10.84 -6.17
CA ASP A 150 12.53 -11.86 -6.36
C ASP A 150 13.95 -11.37 -6.06
N LYS A 151 14.18 -10.06 -6.02
CA LYS A 151 15.52 -9.50 -5.86
C LYS A 151 15.78 -9.06 -4.41
N PRO A 152 16.74 -9.66 -3.68
CA PRO A 152 17.11 -9.20 -2.36
C PRO A 152 17.97 -7.92 -2.42
N VAL A 153 17.66 -6.96 -1.55
CA VAL A 153 18.45 -5.74 -1.33
C VAL A 153 19.16 -5.85 0.01
N THR A 154 20.48 -5.73 -0.02
CA THR A 154 21.33 -5.79 1.16
C THR A 154 21.60 -4.39 1.69
N VAL A 155 21.49 -4.20 2.99
CA VAL A 155 21.77 -2.92 3.66
C VAL A 155 22.83 -3.15 4.73
N ARG A 156 23.75 -2.20 4.87
CA ARG A 156 24.70 -2.19 5.99
C ARG A 156 24.10 -1.37 7.14
N PRO A 157 24.24 -1.81 8.39
CA PRO A 157 23.81 -1.02 9.53
C PRO A 157 24.52 0.34 9.56
N THR A 158 23.79 1.39 9.95
CA THR A 158 24.26 2.78 9.95
C THR A 158 25.50 3.00 10.83
N GLU A 159 25.72 2.15 11.82
CA GLU A 159 26.84 2.25 12.78
C GLU A 159 28.17 1.70 12.23
N THR A 160 28.17 1.06 11.07
CA THR A 160 29.36 0.38 10.52
C THR A 160 30.17 1.29 9.58
N ARG A 161 31.51 1.24 9.72
CA ARG A 161 32.43 1.92 8.79
C ARG A 161 32.49 1.20 7.45
N MET A 162 32.93 1.91 6.42
CA MET A 162 33.13 1.34 5.08
C MET A 162 34.19 0.23 5.11
N GLY A 163 33.79 -0.99 4.77
CA GLY A 163 34.65 -2.19 4.81
C GLY A 163 33.85 -3.45 5.15
N SER A 164 34.54 -4.58 5.36
CA SER A 164 33.97 -5.82 5.95
C SER A 164 32.92 -6.60 5.12
N GLY A 165 32.89 -6.44 3.80
CA GLY A 165 32.04 -7.27 2.92
C GLY A 165 30.60 -6.79 2.77
N LYS A 166 29.75 -7.57 2.09
CA LYS A 166 28.35 -7.19 1.78
C LYS A 166 27.46 -7.37 3.01
N GLY A 167 26.53 -6.46 3.24
CA GLY A 167 25.55 -6.56 4.33
C GLY A 167 24.54 -7.70 4.14
N SER A 168 23.72 -7.96 5.16
CA SER A 168 22.63 -8.94 5.08
C SER A 168 21.47 -8.42 4.21
N PRO A 169 20.72 -9.30 3.51
CA PRO A 169 19.48 -8.92 2.83
C PRO A 169 18.45 -8.40 3.82
N GLU A 170 17.98 -7.16 3.66
CA GLU A 170 16.99 -6.55 4.55
C GLU A 170 15.57 -6.63 3.96
N TYR A 171 15.44 -6.37 2.65
CA TYR A 171 14.15 -6.39 1.98
C TYR A 171 14.24 -6.89 0.54
N TRP A 172 13.11 -7.32 0.01
CA TRP A 172 12.97 -7.83 -1.35
C TRP A 172 12.25 -6.83 -2.22
N VAL A 173 12.74 -6.68 -3.45
CA VAL A 173 12.18 -5.78 -4.46
C VAL A 173 11.86 -6.56 -5.73
N SER A 174 10.87 -6.09 -6.46
CA SER A 174 10.55 -6.51 -7.82
C SER A 174 11.00 -5.43 -8.79
N VAL A 175 11.71 -5.81 -9.85
CA VAL A 175 12.13 -4.88 -10.91
C VAL A 175 10.98 -4.73 -11.90
N VAL A 176 10.40 -3.53 -11.95
CA VAL A 176 9.26 -3.22 -12.81
C VAL A 176 9.73 -2.38 -14.00
N LYS A 177 9.35 -2.83 -15.20
CA LYS A 177 9.55 -2.09 -16.46
C LYS A 177 8.26 -1.36 -16.85
N PRO A 178 8.34 -0.27 -17.63
CA PRO A 178 7.17 0.37 -18.24
C PRO A 178 6.34 -0.64 -19.03
N GLY A 179 5.03 -0.51 -18.98
CA GLY A 179 4.08 -1.40 -19.64
C GLY A 179 3.77 -2.70 -18.88
N ARG A 180 4.47 -2.99 -17.77
CA ARG A 180 4.21 -4.18 -16.96
C ARG A 180 2.88 -4.05 -16.19
N ILE A 181 2.09 -5.12 -16.21
CA ILE A 181 0.89 -5.22 -15.37
C ILE A 181 1.29 -5.57 -13.94
N LEU A 182 0.79 -4.80 -12.97
CA LEU A 182 1.06 -4.96 -11.53
C LEU A 182 -0.03 -5.80 -10.86
N TYR A 183 -1.29 -5.46 -11.15
CA TYR A 183 -2.47 -6.13 -10.61
C TYR A 183 -3.49 -6.38 -11.70
N GLU A 184 -4.22 -7.48 -11.57
CA GLU A 184 -5.42 -7.77 -12.33
C GLU A 184 -6.60 -7.96 -11.37
N MET A 185 -7.79 -7.56 -11.81
CA MET A 185 -9.02 -7.67 -11.05
C MET A 185 -10.15 -8.18 -11.95
N GLY A 186 -10.97 -9.08 -11.45
CA GLY A 186 -12.09 -9.66 -12.19
C GLY A 186 -13.27 -10.00 -11.28
N GLY A 187 -14.44 -10.20 -11.88
CA GLY A 187 -15.67 -10.51 -11.15
C GLY A 187 -16.33 -9.30 -10.48
N VAL A 188 -15.98 -8.09 -10.89
CA VAL A 188 -16.56 -6.83 -10.38
C VAL A 188 -17.02 -5.93 -11.53
N SER A 189 -17.92 -5.00 -11.23
CA SER A 189 -18.31 -3.95 -12.17
C SER A 189 -17.17 -2.96 -12.42
N GLU A 190 -17.19 -2.31 -13.58
CA GLU A 190 -16.14 -1.35 -13.97
C GLU A 190 -15.98 -0.21 -12.98
N ILE A 191 -17.08 0.30 -12.43
CA ILE A 191 -17.09 1.43 -11.47
C ILE A 191 -16.30 1.02 -10.22
N VAL A 192 -16.60 -0.16 -9.67
CA VAL A 192 -15.93 -0.73 -8.50
C VAL A 192 -14.47 -1.02 -8.80
N ALA A 193 -14.18 -1.58 -9.98
CA ALA A 193 -12.81 -1.89 -10.40
C ALA A 193 -11.95 -0.64 -10.54
N ARG A 194 -12.50 0.41 -11.15
CA ARG A 194 -11.82 1.70 -11.37
C ARG A 194 -11.48 2.34 -10.03
N GLU A 195 -12.44 2.45 -9.11
CA GLU A 195 -12.18 3.00 -7.78
C GLU A 195 -11.18 2.14 -6.98
N ALA A 196 -11.30 0.82 -7.01
CA ALA A 196 -10.35 -0.07 -6.33
C ALA A 196 -8.91 0.10 -6.85
N ILE A 197 -8.75 0.17 -8.17
CA ILE A 197 -7.46 0.29 -8.84
C ILE A 197 -6.88 1.70 -8.65
N GLU A 198 -7.71 2.75 -8.61
CA GLU A 198 -7.30 4.11 -8.27
C GLU A 198 -6.67 4.17 -6.86
N ILE A 199 -7.30 3.51 -5.88
CA ILE A 199 -6.77 3.44 -4.52
C ILE A 199 -5.45 2.65 -4.53
N ALA A 200 -5.33 1.58 -5.31
CA ALA A 200 -4.08 0.82 -5.46
C ALA A 200 -2.97 1.67 -6.09
N ALA A 201 -3.29 2.44 -7.13
CA ALA A 201 -2.39 3.38 -7.80
C ALA A 201 -1.81 4.39 -6.81
N SER A 202 -2.64 4.92 -5.89
CA SER A 202 -2.18 5.82 -4.83
C SER A 202 -1.14 5.21 -3.86
N LYS A 203 -1.02 3.88 -3.83
CA LYS A 203 -0.01 3.15 -3.02
C LYS A 203 1.26 2.84 -3.79
N MET A 204 1.25 2.96 -5.11
CA MET A 204 2.41 2.70 -5.94
C MET A 204 3.37 3.91 -5.93
N PRO A 205 4.68 3.67 -5.97
CA PRO A 205 5.68 4.75 -6.00
C PRO A 205 5.88 5.38 -7.39
N ILE A 206 5.11 4.93 -8.39
CA ILE A 206 5.23 5.32 -9.81
C ILE A 206 3.90 5.71 -10.39
N ARG A 207 3.94 6.40 -11.53
CA ARG A 207 2.76 6.61 -12.36
C ARG A 207 2.26 5.29 -12.90
N THR A 208 0.95 5.08 -12.78
CA THR A 208 0.27 3.88 -13.23
C THR A 208 -0.97 4.24 -14.02
N GLN A 209 -1.41 3.33 -14.89
CA GLN A 209 -2.59 3.50 -15.74
C GLN A 209 -3.57 2.36 -15.49
N PHE A 210 -4.87 2.70 -15.42
CA PHE A 210 -5.94 1.71 -15.47
C PHE A 210 -6.16 1.24 -16.90
N ILE A 211 -6.21 -0.07 -17.09
CA ILE A 211 -6.46 -0.70 -18.39
C ILE A 211 -7.61 -1.71 -18.27
N ILE A 212 -8.38 -1.84 -19.34
CA ILE A 212 -9.40 -2.88 -19.49
C ILE A 212 -8.75 -4.00 -20.29
N ALA A 213 -8.53 -5.15 -19.65
CA ALA A 213 -8.07 -6.37 -20.28
C ALA A 213 -9.28 -7.09 -20.90
N GLY A 214 -9.34 -7.06 -22.22
CA GLY A 214 -10.34 -7.76 -23.05
C GLY A 214 -10.20 -9.27 -23.02
#